data_AF-A0A292SVF3-F1
#
_entry.id   AF-A0A292SVF3-F1
#
_cell.length_a   1.000
_cell.length_b   1.000
_cell.length_c   1.000
_cell.angle_alpha   90.00
_cell.angle_beta   90.00
_cell.angle_gamma   90.00
#
_symmetry.space_group_name_H-M   'P 1'
#
loop_
_entity.id
_entity.type
_entity.pdbx_description
1 polymer ?
#
loop_
_entity_poly.entity_id
_entity_poly.type
_entity_poly.pdbx_seq_one_letter_code
_entity_poly.pdbx_strand_id
1 'polypeptide(L)'
;MSGFSGINQFGSLTTQSGQRLTFKDFDKDGDGTITQDEYDTVMKEMKLDAVELSGVDKNGDKVVSEDEFAEWEQKTEMQAAVNNMAGTISKDFSGKTSSLSEVSTALKEYFEEFAASYTGEVSGMAEAFKTALPAKYEEIKSSILSKDPNTIKSNVLDEIYTDLTEPKGDGRAEVEAMPAATAKRIAKELEAEADKFIKGYNGENLQTDLKAHLEEYMNKSDAEKLKDATAKFNASAASFGAMIDNGADLTKLKEYAKEFLLAALDKGVTVKLGGTTIKTEAAITTALKKFSDGDELKAAMEEVIAELNTETLKNTLIKEEEIKAQEAADKAFTDIKGDAYKVDASLIDYSSIDGYFNNGEIYERGKGWGGSRDKAYAKGQEVLSSDTLKNQMKAQITSMLEAKGISFDKIANIFENIYNQSISDTLNADGMITGRGARGLSKKGKAYINIKNMVDSFVNTFNTNIAKAINEMNASDKDMDLWDIDYTQTVTDDDGNVDQELLEAMQDGSSISGEYAFVYELKAEKMIDKLQSTMLIKAKAMCDANGIEFDLTVFNTMFNNAKSSAVASSIETKDVAIGFQMFTEATINPQNLVKTFMTNFKDSYTAWVNAETK
;
A
#
# COMPACT_ATOMS: atom_id res chain seq x y z
N MET A 1 -7.99 41.04 14.57
CA MET A 1 -8.23 39.80 15.34
C MET A 1 -9.02 40.19 16.57
N SER A 2 -10.20 39.59 16.79
CA SER A 2 -10.99 39.80 18.01
C SER A 2 -10.31 39.06 19.16
N GLY A 3 -9.73 39.79 20.11
CA GLY A 3 -9.15 39.23 21.34
C GLY A 3 -10.16 39.26 22.49
N PHE A 4 -9.82 38.64 23.61
CA PHE A 4 -10.63 38.74 24.83
C PHE A 4 -10.69 40.19 25.30
N SER A 5 -11.88 40.77 25.36
CA SER A 5 -12.10 42.20 25.67
C SER A 5 -12.08 42.53 27.16
N GLY A 6 -11.88 41.53 28.03
CA GLY A 6 -12.12 41.67 29.46
C GLY A 6 -13.61 41.55 29.83
N ILE A 7 -13.86 41.51 31.13
CA ILE A 7 -15.19 41.48 31.75
C ILE A 7 -15.46 42.83 32.41
N ASN A 8 -16.68 43.32 32.25
CA ASN A 8 -17.19 44.52 32.91
C ASN A 8 -18.60 44.25 33.49
N GLN A 9 -18.68 43.33 34.44
CA GLN A 9 -19.92 42.93 35.13
C GLN A 9 -20.23 43.86 36.31
N PHE A 10 -19.22 44.39 36.98
CA PHE A 10 -19.36 45.20 38.20
C PHE A 10 -19.04 46.68 38.00
N GLY A 11 -18.86 47.15 36.75
CA GLY A 11 -18.53 48.54 36.47
C GLY A 11 -17.10 48.91 36.90
N SER A 12 -16.86 50.21 37.11
CA SER A 12 -15.57 50.73 37.57
C SER A 12 -15.74 51.68 38.76
N LEU A 13 -14.95 51.46 39.80
CA LEU A 13 -14.72 52.43 40.89
C LEU A 13 -13.48 53.30 40.67
N THR A 14 -12.80 53.13 39.53
CA THR A 14 -11.62 53.91 39.17
C THR A 14 -11.98 54.90 38.08
N THR A 15 -11.72 56.18 38.37
CA THR A 15 -11.93 57.30 37.46
C THR A 15 -10.96 57.26 36.28
N GLN A 16 -11.24 58.05 35.23
CA GLN A 16 -10.33 58.18 34.08
C GLN A 16 -8.93 58.70 34.45
N SER A 17 -8.80 59.43 35.56
CA SER A 17 -7.51 59.92 36.08
C SER A 17 -6.76 58.89 36.93
N GLY A 18 -7.33 57.70 37.14
CA GLY A 18 -6.74 56.64 37.95
C GLY A 18 -7.02 56.76 39.46
N GLN A 19 -7.82 57.74 39.90
CA GLN A 19 -8.27 57.81 41.28
C GLN A 19 -9.32 56.72 41.53
N ARG A 20 -9.11 55.92 42.57
CA ARG A 20 -10.09 54.96 43.10
C ARG A 20 -11.04 55.67 44.05
N LEU A 21 -12.34 55.47 43.86
CA LEU A 21 -13.40 56.01 44.70
C LEU A 21 -13.73 55.05 45.84
N THR A 22 -14.19 55.63 46.93
CA THR A 22 -14.55 54.98 48.19
C THR A 22 -16.00 55.27 48.55
N PHE A 23 -16.55 54.58 49.54
CA PHE A 23 -17.91 54.81 50.04
C PHE A 23 -18.20 56.29 50.32
N LYS A 24 -17.25 57.01 50.94
CA LYS A 24 -17.36 58.44 51.27
C LYS A 24 -17.36 59.37 50.06
N ASP A 25 -16.89 58.91 48.91
CA ASP A 25 -16.98 59.69 47.68
C ASP A 25 -18.41 59.63 47.11
N PHE A 26 -19.18 58.58 47.46
CA PHE A 26 -20.56 58.37 47.07
C PHE A 26 -21.56 58.95 48.08
N ASP A 27 -21.39 58.69 49.38
CA ASP A 27 -22.20 59.23 50.47
C ASP A 27 -21.91 60.74 50.66
N LYS A 28 -22.75 61.60 50.07
CA LYS A 28 -22.50 63.05 49.98
C LYS A 28 -22.98 63.79 51.23
N ASP A 29 -24.04 63.31 51.86
CA ASP A 29 -24.60 63.95 53.05
C ASP A 29 -24.07 63.36 54.36
N GLY A 30 -23.37 62.22 54.29
CA GLY A 30 -22.70 61.57 55.41
C GLY A 30 -23.64 60.78 56.30
N ASP A 31 -24.79 60.35 55.77
CA ASP A 31 -25.81 59.63 56.54
C ASP A 31 -25.49 58.13 56.74
N GLY A 32 -24.43 57.62 56.09
CA GLY A 32 -23.97 56.24 56.18
C GLY A 32 -24.66 55.30 55.19
N THR A 33 -25.39 55.82 54.21
CA THR A 33 -25.97 55.08 53.09
C THR A 33 -25.77 55.83 51.78
N ILE A 34 -25.82 55.13 50.64
CA ILE A 34 -25.76 55.75 49.31
C ILE A 34 -27.13 55.59 48.65
N THR A 35 -27.78 56.72 48.38
CA THR A 35 -29.06 56.76 47.67
C THR A 35 -28.87 56.65 46.14
N GLN A 36 -29.94 56.33 45.41
CA GLN A 36 -29.94 56.32 43.94
C GLN A 36 -29.45 57.65 43.33
N ASP A 37 -29.88 58.78 43.90
CA ASP A 37 -29.51 60.12 43.39
C ASP A 37 -28.02 60.39 43.60
N GLU A 38 -27.44 59.97 44.73
CA GLU A 38 -26.02 60.10 45.01
C GLU A 38 -25.17 59.21 44.09
N TYR A 39 -25.59 57.96 43.91
CA TYR A 39 -24.97 57.03 42.97
C TYR A 39 -24.97 57.59 41.55
N ASP A 40 -26.13 57.96 41.01
CA ASP A 40 -26.26 58.46 39.64
C ASP A 40 -25.47 59.75 39.42
N THR A 41 -25.43 60.62 40.43
CA THR A 41 -24.61 61.84 40.40
C THR A 41 -23.14 61.50 40.23
N VAL A 42 -22.59 60.61 41.06
CA VAL A 42 -21.17 60.26 41.05
C VAL A 42 -20.79 59.50 39.79
N MET A 43 -21.60 58.51 39.37
CA MET A 43 -21.35 57.75 38.14
C MET A 43 -21.28 58.68 36.91
N LYS A 44 -22.17 59.68 36.85
CA LYS A 44 -22.22 60.67 35.76
C LYS A 44 -21.09 61.69 35.83
N GLU A 45 -20.83 62.27 37.00
CA GLU A 45 -19.78 63.28 37.20
C GLU A 45 -18.39 62.71 36.91
N MET A 46 -18.14 61.48 37.39
CA MET A 46 -16.84 60.81 37.27
C MET A 46 -16.70 60.02 35.97
N LYS A 47 -17.76 59.94 35.14
CA LYS A 47 -17.81 59.22 33.86
C LYS A 47 -17.39 57.76 33.99
N LEU A 48 -17.95 57.10 34.99
CA LEU A 48 -17.67 55.69 35.29
C LEU A 48 -18.60 54.79 34.47
N ASP A 49 -18.16 53.54 34.29
CA ASP A 49 -19.02 52.50 33.74
C ASP A 49 -20.10 52.16 34.77
N ALA A 50 -21.35 52.44 34.42
CA ALA A 50 -22.49 52.24 35.29
C ALA A 50 -22.93 50.77 35.35
N VAL A 51 -23.17 50.29 36.57
CA VAL A 51 -24.00 49.11 36.85
C VAL A 51 -25.33 49.55 37.45
N GLU A 52 -26.35 48.71 37.34
CA GLU A 52 -27.62 49.00 38.01
C GLU A 52 -27.42 48.99 39.53
N LEU A 53 -28.01 49.95 40.24
CA LEU A 53 -27.91 50.04 41.71
C LEU A 53 -28.41 48.75 42.36
N SER A 54 -29.43 48.10 41.80
CA SER A 54 -29.94 46.78 42.19
C SER A 54 -28.91 45.64 42.12
N GLY A 55 -27.81 45.81 41.37
CA GLY A 55 -26.69 44.87 41.36
C GLY A 55 -25.71 45.07 42.53
N VAL A 56 -25.83 46.19 43.23
CA VAL A 56 -25.00 46.59 44.39
C VAL A 56 -25.82 46.51 45.68
N ASP A 57 -27.05 47.02 45.67
CA ASP A 57 -28.09 46.87 46.72
C ASP A 57 -28.56 45.41 46.76
N LYS A 58 -28.06 44.67 47.74
CA LYS A 58 -28.30 43.23 47.88
C LYS A 58 -29.59 42.94 48.63
N ASN A 59 -29.95 43.80 49.58
CA ASN A 59 -31.09 43.57 50.46
C ASN A 59 -32.41 44.15 49.86
N GLY A 60 -32.32 44.96 48.81
CA GLY A 60 -33.43 45.55 48.07
C GLY A 60 -34.10 46.74 48.77
N ASP A 61 -33.42 47.38 49.73
CA ASP A 61 -33.92 48.53 50.49
C ASP A 61 -33.78 49.88 49.74
N LYS A 62 -33.20 49.84 48.52
CA LYS A 62 -32.99 50.96 47.58
C LYS A 62 -31.91 51.93 48.02
N VAL A 63 -31.10 51.57 49.00
CA VAL A 63 -29.86 52.26 49.34
C VAL A 63 -28.71 51.25 49.33
N VAL A 64 -27.47 51.75 49.30
CA VAL A 64 -26.29 50.89 49.44
C VAL A 64 -25.61 51.21 50.76
N SER A 65 -25.52 50.19 51.62
CA SER A 65 -24.78 50.27 52.88
C SER A 65 -23.27 50.18 52.68
N GLU A 66 -22.49 50.55 53.71
CA GLU A 66 -21.02 50.43 53.69
C GLU A 66 -20.56 48.98 53.46
N ASP A 67 -21.28 47.99 53.99
CA ASP A 67 -21.00 46.56 53.80
C ASP A 67 -21.27 46.11 52.35
N GLU A 68 -22.38 46.55 51.75
CA GLU A 68 -22.70 46.25 50.34
C GLU A 68 -21.70 46.91 49.39
N PHE A 69 -21.28 48.13 49.69
CA PHE A 69 -20.23 48.81 48.94
C PHE A 69 -18.88 48.10 49.07
N ALA A 70 -18.53 47.63 50.27
CA ALA A 70 -17.30 46.86 50.48
C ALA A 70 -17.29 45.55 49.68
N GLU A 71 -18.42 44.86 49.57
CA GLU A 71 -18.54 43.68 48.71
C GLU A 71 -18.41 44.05 47.22
N TRP A 72 -19.05 45.14 46.78
CA TRP A 72 -18.94 45.64 45.41
C TRP A 72 -17.50 46.01 45.05
N GLU A 73 -16.79 46.68 45.96
CA GLU A 73 -15.39 47.04 45.80
C GLU A 73 -14.52 45.79 45.54
N GLN A 74 -14.71 44.74 46.34
CA GLN A 74 -13.97 43.49 46.18
C GLN A 74 -14.30 42.78 44.86
N LYS A 75 -15.58 42.80 44.44
CA LYS A 75 -15.99 42.28 43.12
C LYS A 75 -15.36 43.03 41.95
N THR A 76 -15.22 44.36 42.05
CA THR A 76 -14.50 45.15 41.02
C THR A 76 -13.00 44.81 40.97
N GLU A 77 -12.38 44.48 42.10
CA GLU A 77 -10.99 43.99 42.13
C GLU A 77 -10.84 42.58 41.55
N MET A 78 -11.78 41.67 41.83
CA MET A 78 -11.81 40.33 41.22
C MET A 78 -11.90 40.44 39.69
N GLN A 79 -12.75 41.34 39.19
CA GLN A 79 -12.86 41.67 37.78
C GLN A 79 -11.54 42.20 37.22
N ALA A 80 -10.89 43.12 37.91
CA ALA A 80 -9.59 43.65 37.51
C ALA A 80 -8.52 42.53 37.41
N ALA A 81 -8.54 41.55 38.32
CA ALA A 81 -7.64 40.40 38.27
C ALA A 81 -7.83 39.56 37.00
N VAL A 82 -9.07 39.29 36.59
CA VAL A 82 -9.35 38.60 35.31
C VAL A 82 -8.92 39.45 34.11
N ASN A 83 -9.21 40.75 34.14
CA ASN A 83 -8.84 41.66 33.05
C ASN A 83 -7.33 41.78 32.86
N ASN A 84 -6.54 41.66 33.94
CA ASN A 84 -5.08 41.58 33.85
C ASN A 84 -4.60 40.31 33.11
N MET A 85 -5.40 39.24 33.08
CA MET A 85 -5.11 38.02 32.33
C MET A 85 -5.56 38.09 30.86
N ALA A 86 -6.19 39.19 30.40
CA ALA A 86 -6.77 39.28 29.05
C ALA A 86 -5.77 38.98 27.92
N GLY A 87 -4.51 39.38 28.08
CA GLY A 87 -3.44 39.06 27.13
C GLY A 87 -3.15 37.56 27.04
N THR A 88 -3.08 36.87 28.19
CA THR A 88 -2.91 35.40 28.27
C THR A 88 -4.10 34.68 27.66
N ILE A 89 -5.32 35.09 28.03
CA ILE A 89 -6.57 34.50 27.50
C ILE A 89 -6.63 34.66 25.97
N SER A 90 -6.33 35.86 25.47
CA SER A 90 -6.31 36.12 24.01
C SER A 90 -5.28 35.25 23.28
N LYS A 91 -4.13 34.96 23.92
CA LYS A 91 -3.09 34.11 23.36
C LYS A 91 -3.50 32.64 23.34
N ASP A 92 -4.04 32.13 24.45
CA ASP A 92 -4.47 30.74 24.60
C ASP A 92 -5.59 30.36 23.62
N PHE A 93 -6.47 31.32 23.31
CA PHE A 93 -7.61 31.16 22.40
C PHE A 93 -7.41 31.86 21.04
N SER A 94 -6.17 32.13 20.64
CA SER A 94 -5.86 32.73 19.36
C SER A 94 -6.46 31.92 18.20
N GLY A 95 -7.27 32.59 17.36
CA GLY A 95 -7.98 31.95 16.24
C GLY A 95 -9.28 31.22 16.61
N LYS A 96 -9.67 31.20 17.90
CA LYS A 96 -10.88 30.52 18.41
C LYS A 96 -11.90 31.51 18.97
N THR A 97 -12.38 32.43 18.13
CA THR A 97 -13.24 33.54 18.57
C THR A 97 -14.58 33.09 19.17
N SER A 98 -15.12 31.95 18.75
CA SER A 98 -16.33 31.35 19.34
C SER A 98 -16.12 30.94 20.80
N SER A 99 -14.97 30.34 21.12
CA SER A 99 -14.61 29.89 22.48
C SER A 99 -14.40 31.04 23.46
N LEU A 100 -14.04 32.25 23.00
CA LEU A 100 -13.84 33.41 23.87
C LEU A 100 -15.14 33.83 24.60
N SER A 101 -16.30 33.60 23.98
CA SER A 101 -17.59 33.85 24.63
C SER A 101 -17.83 32.87 25.79
N GLU A 102 -17.52 31.60 25.60
CA GLU A 102 -17.64 30.57 26.64
C GLU A 102 -16.69 30.83 27.81
N VAL A 103 -15.45 31.24 27.52
CA VAL A 103 -14.48 31.66 28.54
C VAL A 103 -15.02 32.84 29.33
N SER A 104 -15.59 33.84 28.65
CA SER A 104 -16.18 34.99 29.34
C SER A 104 -17.35 34.59 30.24
N THR A 105 -18.22 33.68 29.81
CA THR A 105 -19.35 33.20 30.62
C THR A 105 -18.86 32.44 31.84
N ALA A 106 -17.96 31.46 31.67
CA ALA A 106 -17.44 30.65 32.77
C ALA A 106 -16.71 31.50 33.83
N LEU A 107 -15.97 32.53 33.41
CA LEU A 107 -15.32 33.46 34.34
C LEU A 107 -16.32 34.36 35.09
N LYS A 108 -17.43 34.75 34.45
CA LYS A 108 -18.52 35.49 35.11
C LYS A 108 -19.25 34.65 36.15
N GLU A 109 -19.56 33.41 35.80
CA GLU A 109 -20.14 32.43 36.73
C GLU A 109 -19.22 32.20 37.93
N TYR A 110 -17.91 32.08 37.68
CA TYR A 110 -16.92 31.93 38.76
C TYR A 110 -16.88 33.14 39.71
N PHE A 111 -17.10 34.38 39.26
CA PHE A 111 -17.20 35.53 40.18
C PHE A 111 -18.32 35.36 41.19
N GLU A 112 -19.51 34.98 40.72
CA GLU A 112 -20.69 34.84 41.57
C GLU A 112 -20.56 33.62 42.50
N GLU A 113 -20.09 32.48 41.97
CA GLU A 113 -19.83 31.28 42.77
C GLU A 113 -18.79 31.51 43.86
N PHE A 114 -17.70 32.21 43.53
CA PHE A 114 -16.65 32.52 44.50
C PHE A 114 -17.15 33.46 45.59
N ALA A 115 -17.83 34.55 45.22
CA ALA A 115 -18.37 35.51 46.18
C ALA A 115 -19.41 34.87 47.11
N ALA A 116 -20.31 34.03 46.57
CA ALA A 116 -21.34 33.35 47.37
C ALA A 116 -20.79 32.28 48.33
N SER A 117 -19.66 31.65 47.98
CA SER A 117 -19.04 30.59 48.79
C SER A 117 -17.93 31.10 49.73
N TYR A 118 -17.56 32.37 49.62
CA TYR A 118 -16.52 32.97 50.45
C TYR A 118 -17.00 33.14 51.90
N THR A 119 -16.20 32.64 52.85
CA THR A 119 -16.54 32.63 54.28
C THR A 119 -15.56 33.46 55.14
N GLY A 120 -14.60 34.13 54.52
CA GLY A 120 -13.64 35.01 55.18
C GLY A 120 -14.17 36.44 55.36
N GLU A 121 -13.31 37.35 55.83
CA GLU A 121 -13.65 38.78 55.89
C GLU A 121 -13.72 39.38 54.48
N VAL A 122 -14.77 40.16 54.21
CA VAL A 122 -15.04 40.75 52.88
C VAL A 122 -13.80 41.44 52.29
N SER A 123 -13.05 42.18 53.12
CA SER A 123 -11.82 42.89 52.74
C SER A 123 -10.72 42.00 52.13
N GLY A 124 -10.73 40.68 52.40
CA GLY A 124 -9.79 39.69 51.87
C GLY A 124 -10.32 38.88 50.68
N MET A 125 -11.55 39.10 50.23
CA MET A 125 -12.20 38.30 49.19
C MET A 125 -11.45 38.37 47.85
N ALA A 126 -11.09 39.57 47.39
CA ALA A 126 -10.41 39.74 46.11
C ALA A 126 -9.01 39.12 46.10
N GLU A 127 -8.30 39.16 47.23
CA GLU A 127 -6.97 38.56 47.34
C GLU A 127 -7.03 37.02 47.34
N ALA A 128 -8.03 36.45 48.03
CA ALA A 128 -8.30 35.03 47.97
C ALA A 128 -8.68 34.58 46.54
N PHE A 129 -9.50 35.38 45.83
CA PHE A 129 -9.85 35.12 44.43
C PHE A 129 -8.62 35.17 43.52
N LYS A 130 -7.78 36.21 43.61
CA LYS A 130 -6.53 36.34 42.84
C LYS A 130 -5.63 35.11 43.00
N THR A 131 -5.60 34.53 44.20
CA THR A 131 -4.82 33.32 44.51
C THR A 131 -5.41 32.07 43.85
N ALA A 132 -6.74 31.94 43.82
CA ALA A 132 -7.42 30.78 43.24
C ALA A 132 -7.60 30.85 41.71
N LEU A 133 -7.65 32.06 41.15
CA LEU A 133 -7.96 32.33 39.74
C LEU A 133 -7.06 31.57 38.74
N PRO A 134 -5.72 31.48 38.90
CA PRO A 134 -4.88 30.79 37.93
C PRO A 134 -5.23 29.31 37.76
N ALA A 135 -5.46 28.60 38.87
CA ALA A 135 -5.85 27.19 38.83
C ALA A 135 -7.23 27.02 38.20
N LYS A 136 -8.19 27.87 38.58
CA LYS A 136 -9.54 27.81 38.03
C LYS A 136 -9.58 28.13 36.53
N TYR A 137 -8.76 29.08 36.08
CA TYR A 137 -8.64 29.41 34.67
C TYR A 137 -8.08 28.23 33.85
N GLU A 138 -7.08 27.50 34.36
CA GLU A 138 -6.56 26.31 33.65
C GLU A 138 -7.62 25.19 33.56
N GLU A 139 -8.49 25.03 34.56
CA GLU A 139 -9.67 24.14 34.48
C GLU A 139 -10.65 24.57 33.38
N ILE A 140 -11.03 25.86 33.36
CA ILE A 140 -11.93 26.44 32.34
C ILE A 140 -11.32 26.27 30.94
N LYS A 141 -10.03 26.59 30.80
CA LYS A 141 -9.28 26.46 29.56
C LYS A 141 -9.28 25.04 29.05
N SER A 142 -8.95 24.08 29.91
CA SER A 142 -8.93 22.66 29.54
C SER A 142 -10.31 22.16 29.13
N SER A 143 -11.35 22.53 29.85
CA SER A 143 -12.74 22.13 29.57
C SER A 143 -13.28 22.67 28.24
N ILE A 144 -12.89 23.90 27.87
CA ILE A 144 -13.32 24.52 26.62
C ILE A 144 -12.48 23.98 25.44
N LEU A 145 -11.15 23.91 25.59
CA LEU A 145 -10.27 23.42 24.52
C LEU A 145 -10.45 21.93 24.23
N SER A 146 -10.90 21.12 25.19
CA SER A 146 -11.24 19.70 24.94
C SER A 146 -12.46 19.54 24.02
N LYS A 147 -13.29 20.57 23.88
CA LYS A 147 -14.45 20.61 22.98
C LYS A 147 -14.12 21.24 21.62
N ASP A 148 -12.91 21.78 21.44
CA ASP A 148 -12.50 22.37 20.17
C ASP A 148 -12.53 21.29 19.07
N PRO A 149 -13.13 21.58 17.89
CA PRO A 149 -13.23 20.61 16.82
C PRO A 149 -11.89 20.02 16.36
N ASN A 150 -10.80 20.78 16.42
CA ASN A 150 -9.47 20.26 16.02
C ASN A 150 -8.89 19.34 17.09
N THR A 151 -9.11 19.64 18.37
CA THR A 151 -8.72 18.75 19.48
C THR A 151 -9.48 17.42 19.37
N ILE A 152 -10.80 17.47 19.17
CA ILE A 152 -11.63 16.28 18.97
C ILE A 152 -11.15 15.49 17.75
N LYS A 153 -10.90 16.17 16.62
CA LYS A 153 -10.36 15.56 15.40
C LYS A 153 -9.07 14.79 15.67
N SER A 154 -8.09 15.41 16.34
CA SER A 154 -6.80 14.78 16.64
C SER A 154 -7.00 13.53 17.48
N ASN A 155 -7.79 13.61 18.55
CA ASN A 155 -8.03 12.48 19.44
C ASN A 155 -8.70 11.30 18.71
N VAL A 156 -9.69 11.57 17.85
CA VAL A 156 -10.37 10.52 17.06
C VAL A 156 -9.42 9.88 16.05
N LEU A 157 -8.59 10.68 15.36
CA LEU A 157 -7.60 10.16 14.41
C LEU A 157 -6.52 9.33 15.11
N ASP A 158 -6.05 9.76 16.28
CA ASP A 158 -5.07 9.03 17.09
C ASP A 158 -5.63 7.70 17.60
N GLU A 159 -6.90 7.68 18.02
CA GLU A 159 -7.61 6.47 18.43
C GLU A 159 -7.71 5.47 17.25
N ILE A 160 -8.15 5.92 16.08
CA ILE A 160 -8.24 5.07 14.88
C ILE A 160 -6.85 4.58 14.45
N TYR A 161 -5.81 5.43 14.50
CA TYR A 161 -4.45 5.03 14.15
C TYR A 161 -3.91 3.96 15.10
N THR A 162 -4.19 4.10 16.39
CA THR A 162 -3.86 3.10 17.41
C THR A 162 -4.55 1.77 17.09
N ASP A 163 -5.86 1.79 16.80
CA ASP A 163 -6.64 0.60 16.43
C ASP A 163 -6.14 -0.10 15.15
N LEU A 164 -5.48 0.64 14.24
CA LEU A 164 -4.89 0.09 13.01
C LEU A 164 -3.52 -0.54 13.25
N THR A 165 -2.76 -0.05 14.23
CA THR A 165 -1.36 -0.43 14.45
C THR A 165 -1.17 -1.39 15.62
N GLU A 166 -2.13 -1.47 16.54
CA GLU A 166 -2.08 -2.46 17.62
C GLU A 166 -2.39 -3.87 17.12
N PRO A 167 -1.58 -4.88 17.50
CA PRO A 167 -1.85 -6.27 17.16
C PRO A 167 -3.15 -6.73 17.83
N LYS A 168 -4.11 -7.17 17.02
CA LYS A 168 -5.39 -7.70 17.53
C LYS A 168 -5.25 -9.20 17.77
N GLY A 169 -5.19 -9.61 19.04
CA GLY A 169 -5.10 -11.03 19.40
C GLY A 169 -5.80 -11.34 20.72
N ASP A 170 -6.69 -12.34 20.68
CA ASP A 170 -7.28 -13.00 21.86
C ASP A 170 -6.40 -14.16 22.40
N GLY A 171 -5.15 -14.24 21.94
CA GLY A 171 -4.18 -15.27 22.31
C GLY A 171 -4.22 -16.55 21.46
N ARG A 172 -4.97 -16.59 20.33
CA ARG A 172 -5.02 -17.81 19.48
C ARG A 172 -4.57 -17.67 18.02
N ALA A 173 -4.30 -16.48 17.53
CA ALA A 173 -3.52 -16.25 16.31
C ALA A 173 -2.99 -14.81 16.36
N GLU A 174 -1.69 -14.60 16.13
CA GLU A 174 -1.15 -13.26 15.91
C GLU A 174 -1.66 -12.77 14.55
N VAL A 175 -2.65 -11.88 14.55
CA VAL A 175 -2.91 -11.05 13.37
C VAL A 175 -1.76 -10.05 13.33
N GLU A 176 -0.87 -10.16 12.33
CA GLU A 176 0.22 -9.21 12.16
C GLU A 176 -0.32 -7.79 12.16
N ALA A 177 0.31 -6.92 12.96
CA ALA A 177 0.01 -5.50 12.98
C ALA A 177 0.15 -4.92 11.58
N MET A 178 -0.74 -3.98 11.22
CA MET A 178 -0.67 -3.34 9.92
C MET A 178 0.70 -2.65 9.73
N PRO A 179 1.34 -2.77 8.55
CA PRO A 179 2.57 -2.06 8.27
C PRO A 179 2.42 -0.55 8.51
N ALA A 180 3.39 0.05 9.21
CA ALA A 180 3.32 1.45 9.63
C ALA A 180 3.18 2.43 8.45
N ALA A 181 3.71 2.09 7.28
CA ALA A 181 3.56 2.87 6.05
C ALA A 181 2.09 2.94 5.60
N THR A 182 1.41 1.79 5.57
CA THR A 182 0.00 1.65 5.22
C THR A 182 -0.89 2.39 6.23
N ALA A 183 -0.65 2.20 7.52
CA ALA A 183 -1.40 2.90 8.57
C ALA A 183 -1.28 4.43 8.46
N LYS A 184 -0.07 4.95 8.18
CA LYS A 184 0.16 6.40 7.96
C LYS A 184 -0.58 6.92 6.73
N ARG A 185 -0.62 6.12 5.66
CA ARG A 185 -1.34 6.49 4.44
C ARG A 185 -2.84 6.60 4.67
N ILE A 186 -3.42 5.62 5.37
CA ILE A 186 -4.84 5.64 5.76
C ILE A 186 -5.12 6.87 6.63
N ALA A 187 -4.31 7.14 7.66
CA ALA A 187 -4.49 8.29 8.55
C ALA A 187 -4.53 9.62 7.78
N LYS A 188 -3.70 9.79 6.75
CA LYS A 188 -3.68 10.99 5.92
C LYS A 188 -4.98 11.18 5.12
N GLU A 189 -5.55 10.12 4.58
CA GLU A 189 -6.85 10.19 3.89
C GLU A 189 -7.98 10.50 4.88
N LEU A 190 -7.96 9.90 6.07
CA LEU A 190 -8.93 10.17 7.13
C LEU A 190 -8.85 11.61 7.64
N GLU A 191 -7.66 12.20 7.71
CA GLU A 191 -7.49 13.61 8.09
C GLU A 191 -8.19 14.56 7.11
N ALA A 192 -8.01 14.33 5.80
CA ALA A 192 -8.67 15.12 4.77
C ALA A 192 -10.20 14.96 4.79
N GLU A 193 -10.70 13.76 5.12
CA GLU A 193 -12.12 13.51 5.25
C GLU A 193 -12.72 14.12 6.53
N ALA A 194 -12.00 14.06 7.65
CA ALA A 194 -12.40 14.69 8.90
C ALA A 194 -12.56 16.22 8.76
N ASP A 195 -11.65 16.87 8.04
CA ASP A 195 -11.75 18.30 7.74
C ASP A 195 -13.00 18.67 6.93
N LYS A 196 -13.45 17.79 6.03
CA LYS A 196 -14.70 17.99 5.28
C LYS A 196 -15.91 17.82 6.20
N PHE A 197 -15.92 16.76 7.00
CA PHE A 197 -17.00 16.45 7.92
C PHE A 197 -17.24 17.61 8.90
N ILE A 198 -16.17 18.10 9.56
CA ILE A 198 -16.26 19.18 10.56
C ILE A 198 -16.79 20.49 9.98
N LYS A 199 -16.45 20.83 8.73
CA LYS A 199 -16.92 22.09 8.09
C LYS A 199 -18.43 22.14 7.88
N GLY A 200 -19.09 20.99 7.73
CA GLY A 200 -20.54 20.88 7.54
C GLY A 200 -21.29 20.38 8.77
N TYR A 201 -20.60 20.13 9.89
CA TYR A 201 -21.18 19.48 11.05
C TYR A 201 -22.04 20.44 11.88
N ASN A 202 -23.30 20.04 12.13
CA ASN A 202 -24.28 20.77 12.93
C ASN A 202 -24.86 19.94 14.09
N GLY A 203 -24.28 18.77 14.39
CA GLY A 203 -24.75 17.89 15.46
C GLY A 203 -24.24 18.29 16.86
N GLU A 204 -24.63 17.52 17.87
CA GLU A 204 -24.31 17.81 19.28
C GLU A 204 -23.08 17.04 19.80
N ASN A 205 -22.72 15.90 19.18
CA ASN A 205 -21.64 15.03 19.64
C ASN A 205 -20.62 14.75 18.53
N LEU A 206 -19.78 15.75 18.24
CA LEU A 206 -18.80 15.69 17.18
C LEU A 206 -17.86 14.49 17.31
N GLN A 207 -17.47 14.11 18.53
CA GLN A 207 -16.52 13.01 18.75
C GLN A 207 -17.09 11.68 18.27
N THR A 208 -18.30 11.32 18.74
CA THR A 208 -18.96 10.07 18.37
C THR A 208 -19.28 10.04 16.88
N ASP A 209 -19.83 11.14 16.35
CA ASP A 209 -20.28 11.20 14.97
C ASP A 209 -19.11 11.19 13.99
N LEU A 210 -18.02 11.91 14.30
CA LEU A 210 -16.80 11.90 13.48
C LEU A 210 -16.17 10.51 13.47
N LYS A 211 -16.07 9.84 14.63
CA LYS A 211 -15.52 8.49 14.70
C LYS A 211 -16.33 7.52 13.83
N ALA A 212 -17.65 7.52 13.97
CA ALA A 212 -18.53 6.69 13.17
C ALA A 212 -18.44 6.99 11.67
N HIS A 213 -18.35 8.27 11.28
CA HIS A 213 -18.16 8.68 9.89
C HIS A 213 -16.86 8.15 9.30
N LEU A 214 -15.73 8.31 10.00
CA LEU A 214 -14.42 7.84 9.53
C LEU A 214 -14.33 6.32 9.48
N GLU A 215 -14.92 5.61 10.44
CA GLU A 215 -15.02 4.14 10.41
C GLU A 215 -15.85 3.64 9.23
N GLU A 216 -16.99 4.29 8.93
CA GLU A 216 -17.80 3.99 7.76
C GLU A 216 -17.04 4.30 6.45
N TYR A 217 -16.39 5.46 6.39
CA TYR A 217 -15.62 5.89 5.23
C TYR A 217 -14.49 4.91 4.89
N MET A 218 -13.80 4.40 5.91
CA MET A 218 -12.67 3.47 5.79
C MET A 218 -13.11 2.04 5.46
N ASN A 219 -14.14 1.53 6.13
CA ASN A 219 -14.46 0.10 6.17
C ASN A 219 -15.67 -0.31 5.31
N LYS A 220 -16.42 0.63 4.74
CA LYS A 220 -17.50 0.31 3.78
C LYS A 220 -17.10 0.72 2.37
N SER A 221 -17.32 -0.18 1.42
CA SER A 221 -17.27 0.11 -0.01
C SER A 221 -18.40 1.05 -0.43
N ASP A 222 -18.31 1.62 -1.64
CA ASP A 222 -19.35 2.49 -2.19
C ASP A 222 -20.67 1.73 -2.38
N ALA A 223 -20.58 0.47 -2.83
CA ALA A 223 -21.72 -0.43 -2.95
C ALA A 223 -22.41 -0.69 -1.59
N GLU A 224 -21.64 -0.83 -0.51
CA GLU A 224 -22.19 -1.02 0.84
C GLU A 224 -22.80 0.26 1.40
N LYS A 225 -22.17 1.42 1.18
CA LYS A 225 -22.71 2.73 1.58
C LYS A 225 -24.06 3.02 0.93
N LEU A 226 -24.24 2.58 -0.32
CA LEU A 226 -25.45 2.80 -1.10
C LEU A 226 -26.36 1.58 -1.19
N LYS A 227 -26.18 0.56 -0.36
CA LYS A 227 -26.95 -0.68 -0.41
C LYS A 227 -28.47 -0.43 -0.29
N ASP A 228 -28.88 0.38 0.67
CA ASP A 228 -30.30 0.67 0.91
C ASP A 228 -30.89 1.54 -0.20
N ALA A 229 -30.13 2.55 -0.66
CA ALA A 229 -30.54 3.40 -1.78
C ALA A 229 -30.67 2.59 -3.08
N THR A 230 -29.76 1.65 -3.32
CA THR A 230 -29.77 0.71 -4.45
C THR A 230 -30.99 -0.19 -4.37
N ALA A 231 -31.25 -0.81 -3.22
CA ALA A 231 -32.41 -1.68 -3.03
C ALA A 231 -33.72 -0.92 -3.24
N LYS A 232 -33.81 0.31 -2.73
CA LYS A 232 -34.98 1.19 -2.92
C LYS A 232 -35.18 1.56 -4.39
N PHE A 233 -34.11 1.97 -5.08
CA PHE A 233 -34.18 2.30 -6.51
C PHE A 233 -34.61 1.08 -7.33
N ASN A 234 -33.99 -0.08 -7.13
CA ASN A 234 -34.31 -1.32 -7.86
C ASN A 234 -35.75 -1.78 -7.62
N ALA A 235 -36.23 -1.74 -6.38
CA ALA A 235 -37.62 -2.07 -6.05
C ALA A 235 -38.61 -1.12 -6.72
N SER A 236 -38.32 0.18 -6.70
CA SER A 236 -39.12 1.20 -7.38
C SER A 236 -39.09 1.04 -8.91
N ALA A 237 -37.92 0.80 -9.50
CA ALA A 237 -37.76 0.63 -10.94
C ALA A 237 -38.40 -0.67 -11.46
N ALA A 238 -38.50 -1.71 -10.63
CA ALA A 238 -39.22 -2.94 -10.94
C ALA A 238 -40.75 -2.80 -10.92
N SER A 239 -41.28 -1.70 -10.35
CA SER A 239 -42.73 -1.45 -10.32
C SER A 239 -43.31 -0.99 -11.65
N PHE A 240 -42.45 -0.57 -12.59
CA PHE A 240 -42.86 -0.21 -13.94
C PHE A 240 -43.08 -1.47 -14.80
N GLY A 241 -43.98 -1.38 -15.77
CA GLY A 241 -44.24 -2.48 -16.72
C GLY A 241 -43.05 -2.78 -17.62
N ALA A 242 -43.24 -3.67 -18.61
CA ALA A 242 -42.18 -4.06 -19.55
C ALA A 242 -41.65 -2.91 -20.42
N MET A 243 -42.35 -1.77 -20.46
CA MET A 243 -41.97 -0.56 -21.21
C MET A 243 -42.33 0.64 -20.33
N ILE A 244 -41.39 1.58 -20.18
CA ILE A 244 -41.58 2.78 -19.35
C ILE A 244 -42.12 3.91 -20.20
N ASP A 245 -43.30 4.45 -19.87
CA ASP A 245 -43.86 5.59 -20.61
C ASP A 245 -43.03 6.87 -20.38
N ASN A 246 -42.75 7.58 -21.47
CA ASN A 246 -41.97 8.83 -21.48
C ASN A 246 -42.73 10.04 -20.88
N GLY A 247 -43.97 9.84 -20.44
CA GLY A 247 -44.77 10.79 -19.66
C GLY A 247 -44.62 10.63 -18.15
N ALA A 248 -45.64 10.06 -17.51
CA ALA A 248 -45.75 10.02 -16.05
C ALA A 248 -44.73 9.07 -15.39
N ASP A 249 -44.39 7.97 -16.06
CA ASP A 249 -43.49 6.96 -15.52
C ASP A 249 -42.03 7.44 -15.52
N LEU A 250 -41.58 8.08 -16.62
CA LEU A 250 -40.28 8.76 -16.65
C LEU A 250 -40.13 9.82 -15.56
N THR A 251 -41.20 10.56 -15.27
CA THR A 251 -41.17 11.59 -14.21
C THR A 251 -40.92 10.96 -12.84
N LYS A 252 -41.62 9.87 -12.51
CA LYS A 252 -41.40 9.13 -11.26
C LYS A 252 -40.03 8.46 -11.20
N LEU A 253 -39.57 7.86 -12.31
CA LEU A 253 -38.25 7.24 -12.37
C LEU A 253 -37.13 8.27 -12.11
N LYS A 254 -37.27 9.50 -12.62
CA LYS A 254 -36.35 10.61 -12.31
C LYS A 254 -36.35 11.00 -10.85
N GLU A 255 -37.49 10.93 -10.16
CA GLU A 255 -37.56 11.16 -8.71
C GLU A 255 -36.79 10.06 -7.95
N TYR A 256 -37.00 8.79 -8.29
CA TYR A 256 -36.25 7.68 -7.67
C TYR A 256 -34.75 7.75 -7.95
N ALA A 257 -34.36 8.06 -9.19
CA ALA A 257 -32.96 8.26 -9.54
C ALA A 257 -32.35 9.45 -8.77
N LYS A 258 -33.11 10.55 -8.61
CA LYS A 258 -32.68 11.70 -7.81
C LYS A 258 -32.44 11.32 -6.34
N GLU A 259 -33.33 10.54 -5.73
CA GLU A 259 -33.14 10.05 -4.36
C GLU A 259 -31.86 9.22 -4.20
N PHE A 260 -31.59 8.30 -5.13
CA PHE A 260 -30.35 7.53 -5.14
C PHE A 260 -29.11 8.44 -5.25
N LEU A 261 -29.13 9.39 -6.19
CA LEU A 261 -28.00 10.29 -6.42
C LEU A 261 -27.77 11.27 -5.26
N LEU A 262 -28.82 11.66 -4.54
CA LEU A 262 -28.70 12.44 -3.31
C LEU A 262 -28.07 11.61 -2.19
N ALA A 263 -28.46 10.34 -2.04
CA ALA A 263 -27.81 9.44 -1.09
C ALA A 263 -26.32 9.23 -1.43
N ALA A 264 -25.97 9.11 -2.72
CA ALA A 264 -24.58 9.07 -3.16
C ALA A 264 -23.80 10.33 -2.73
N LEU A 265 -24.38 11.52 -2.96
CA LEU A 265 -23.76 12.79 -2.58
C LEU A 265 -23.58 12.91 -1.06
N ASP A 266 -24.60 12.55 -0.28
CA ASP A 266 -24.57 12.58 1.20
C ASP A 266 -23.52 11.63 1.78
N LYS A 267 -23.39 10.44 1.18
CA LYS A 267 -22.37 9.44 1.55
C LYS A 267 -20.98 9.71 0.94
N GLY A 268 -20.80 10.81 0.23
CA GLY A 268 -19.54 11.18 -0.43
C GLY A 268 -19.12 10.24 -1.56
N VAL A 269 -20.03 9.42 -2.09
CA VAL A 269 -19.78 8.49 -3.20
C VAL A 269 -19.88 9.24 -4.53
N THR A 270 -18.80 9.20 -5.31
CA THR A 270 -18.77 9.85 -6.62
C THR A 270 -19.35 8.93 -7.69
N VAL A 271 -20.44 9.33 -8.32
CA VAL A 271 -21.10 8.59 -9.40
C VAL A 271 -21.16 9.41 -10.69
N LYS A 272 -21.31 8.74 -11.84
CA LYS A 272 -21.39 9.38 -13.15
C LYS A 272 -22.63 8.94 -13.90
N LEU A 273 -23.55 9.86 -14.19
CA LEU A 273 -24.78 9.57 -14.95
C LEU A 273 -24.83 10.37 -16.25
N GLY A 274 -25.01 9.69 -17.38
CA GLY A 274 -25.13 10.33 -18.70
C GLY A 274 -23.92 11.22 -19.04
N GLY A 275 -22.72 10.73 -18.73
CA GLY A 275 -21.47 11.49 -18.91
C GLY A 275 -21.18 12.56 -17.85
N THR A 276 -22.08 12.76 -16.87
CA THR A 276 -21.98 13.84 -15.87
C THR A 276 -21.49 13.29 -14.53
N THR A 277 -20.35 13.75 -14.04
CA THR A 277 -19.91 13.44 -12.67
C THR A 277 -20.75 14.20 -11.66
N ILE A 278 -21.34 13.49 -10.70
CA ILE A 278 -22.23 14.05 -9.70
C ILE A 278 -21.40 14.49 -8.48
N LYS A 279 -21.27 15.81 -8.29
CA LYS A 279 -20.59 16.41 -7.12
C LYS A 279 -21.46 17.42 -6.36
N THR A 280 -22.64 17.74 -6.89
CA THR A 280 -23.57 18.72 -6.34
C THR A 280 -25.01 18.35 -6.73
N GLU A 281 -26.00 18.84 -5.99
CA GLU A 281 -27.41 18.66 -6.35
C GLU A 281 -27.76 19.28 -7.71
N ALA A 282 -27.08 20.36 -8.09
CA ALA A 282 -27.25 20.98 -9.40
C ALA A 282 -26.78 20.05 -10.54
N ALA A 283 -25.71 19.29 -10.32
CA ALA A 283 -25.22 18.27 -11.26
C ALA A 283 -26.24 17.14 -11.45
N ILE A 284 -26.93 16.71 -10.38
CA ILE A 284 -28.00 15.72 -10.43
C ILE A 284 -29.12 16.19 -11.37
N THR A 285 -29.59 17.41 -11.15
CA THR A 285 -30.66 18.00 -11.97
C THR A 285 -30.24 18.11 -13.45
N THR A 286 -28.97 18.43 -13.70
CA THR A 286 -28.43 18.54 -15.06
C THR A 286 -28.31 17.18 -15.74
N ALA A 287 -27.84 16.16 -15.03
CA ALA A 287 -27.70 14.81 -15.55
C ALA A 287 -29.07 14.20 -15.92
N LEU A 288 -30.05 14.28 -15.02
CA LEU A 288 -31.39 13.73 -15.25
C LEU A 288 -32.15 14.41 -16.40
N LYS A 289 -31.85 15.68 -16.70
CA LYS A 289 -32.44 16.40 -17.86
C LYS A 289 -32.01 15.83 -19.21
N LYS A 290 -30.88 15.13 -19.28
CA LYS A 290 -30.37 14.53 -20.53
C LYS A 290 -31.19 13.35 -21.01
N PHE A 291 -31.95 12.71 -20.12
CA PHE A 291 -32.75 11.52 -20.44
C PHE A 291 -34.17 11.94 -20.81
N SER A 292 -34.56 11.68 -22.05
CA SER A 292 -35.94 11.81 -22.55
C SER A 292 -36.68 10.48 -22.61
N ASP A 293 -35.96 9.37 -22.42
CA ASP A 293 -36.49 8.02 -22.48
C ASP A 293 -36.33 7.29 -21.13
N GLY A 294 -37.39 6.60 -20.71
CA GLY A 294 -37.44 5.89 -19.43
C GLY A 294 -36.56 4.66 -19.37
N ASP A 295 -36.49 3.89 -20.45
CA ASP A 295 -35.67 2.67 -20.52
C ASP A 295 -34.18 3.04 -20.57
N GLU A 296 -33.81 4.11 -21.29
CA GLU A 296 -32.44 4.66 -21.27
C GLU A 296 -32.00 5.11 -19.87
N LEU A 297 -32.87 5.82 -19.13
CA LEU A 297 -32.55 6.25 -17.76
C LEU A 297 -32.39 5.06 -16.83
N LYS A 298 -33.27 4.06 -16.93
CA LYS A 298 -33.19 2.85 -16.11
C LYS A 298 -31.88 2.11 -16.37
N ALA A 299 -31.54 1.86 -17.63
CA ALA A 299 -30.29 1.20 -18.00
C ALA A 299 -29.06 1.97 -17.52
N ALA A 300 -29.03 3.30 -17.67
CA ALA A 300 -27.93 4.12 -17.18
C ALA A 300 -27.79 4.11 -15.65
N MET A 301 -28.90 3.99 -14.91
CA MET A 301 -28.85 3.84 -13.45
C MET A 301 -28.39 2.44 -13.03
N GLU A 302 -28.79 1.39 -13.76
CA GLU A 302 -28.30 0.03 -13.53
C GLU A 302 -26.78 -0.06 -13.78
N GLU A 303 -26.27 0.62 -14.80
CA GLU A 303 -24.82 0.78 -15.06
C GLU A 303 -24.12 1.50 -13.91
N VAL A 304 -24.66 2.64 -13.45
CA VAL A 304 -24.13 3.37 -12.28
C VAL A 304 -24.04 2.48 -11.04
N ILE A 305 -25.06 1.66 -10.77
CA ILE A 305 -25.09 0.74 -9.64
C ILE A 305 -24.06 -0.38 -9.80
N ALA A 306 -23.91 -0.92 -11.02
CA ALA A 306 -22.95 -1.97 -11.31
C ALA A 306 -21.49 -1.50 -11.22
N GLU A 307 -21.22 -0.22 -11.51
CA GLU A 307 -19.89 0.40 -11.43
C GLU A 307 -19.49 0.85 -10.02
N LEU A 308 -20.37 0.73 -9.01
CA LEU A 308 -20.01 1.08 -7.63
C LEU A 308 -18.83 0.22 -7.15
N ASN A 309 -17.83 0.88 -6.58
CA ASN A 309 -16.68 0.18 -6.01
C ASN A 309 -17.14 -0.77 -4.89
N THR A 310 -16.72 -2.03 -4.99
CA THR A 310 -17.01 -3.10 -4.02
C THR A 310 -15.86 -3.33 -3.04
N GLU A 311 -14.71 -2.69 -3.28
CA GLU A 311 -13.56 -2.71 -2.40
C GLU A 311 -13.64 -1.56 -1.39
N THR A 312 -13.19 -1.80 -0.17
CA THR A 312 -13.09 -0.75 0.86
C THR A 312 -11.88 0.15 0.58
N LEU A 313 -11.92 1.40 1.08
CA LEU A 313 -10.75 2.29 1.01
C LEU A 313 -9.55 1.65 1.69
N LYS A 314 -9.77 1.04 2.87
CA LYS A 314 -8.73 0.33 3.63
C LYS A 314 -8.02 -0.72 2.78
N ASN A 315 -8.76 -1.62 2.16
CA ASN A 315 -8.18 -2.70 1.36
C ASN A 315 -7.51 -2.18 0.08
N THR A 316 -8.09 -1.16 -0.55
CA THR A 316 -7.50 -0.50 -1.73
C THR A 316 -6.11 0.05 -1.39
N LEU A 317 -5.99 0.79 -0.29
CA LEU A 317 -4.72 1.37 0.15
C LEU A 317 -3.71 0.32 0.63
N ILE A 318 -4.16 -0.79 1.22
CA ILE A 318 -3.31 -1.94 1.54
C ILE A 318 -2.69 -2.50 0.26
N LYS A 319 -3.52 -2.85 -0.74
CA LYS A 319 -3.06 -3.40 -2.02
C LYS A 319 -2.08 -2.47 -2.73
N GLU A 320 -2.36 -1.17 -2.74
CA GLU A 320 -1.48 -0.19 -3.38
C GLU A 320 -0.12 -0.05 -2.69
N GLU A 321 -0.05 -0.08 -1.35
CA GLU A 321 1.23 -0.06 -0.64
C GLU A 321 1.98 -1.39 -0.77
N GLU A 322 1.29 -2.52 -0.85
CA GLU A 322 1.88 -3.82 -1.18
C GLU A 322 2.50 -3.82 -2.57
N ILE A 323 1.77 -3.33 -3.58
CA ILE A 323 2.27 -3.16 -4.96
C ILE A 323 3.50 -2.26 -4.97
N LYS A 324 3.45 -1.11 -4.29
CA LYS A 324 4.57 -0.18 -4.23
C LYS A 324 5.80 -0.75 -3.52
N ALA A 325 5.60 -1.54 -2.46
CA ALA A 325 6.69 -2.25 -1.79
C ALA A 325 7.30 -3.31 -2.71
N GLN A 326 6.46 -4.02 -3.48
CA GLN A 326 6.89 -4.98 -4.49
C GLN A 326 7.67 -4.30 -5.63
N GLU A 327 7.14 -3.21 -6.20
CA GLU A 327 7.81 -2.39 -7.21
C GLU A 327 9.16 -1.86 -6.72
N ALA A 328 9.24 -1.42 -5.46
CA ALA A 328 10.50 -0.98 -4.86
C ALA A 328 11.50 -2.13 -4.71
N ALA A 329 11.03 -3.33 -4.33
CA ALA A 329 11.85 -4.53 -4.25
C ALA A 329 12.30 -5.04 -5.64
N ASP A 330 11.47 -4.88 -6.67
CA ASP A 330 11.78 -5.23 -8.06
C ASP A 330 12.75 -4.22 -8.69
N LYS A 331 12.60 -2.94 -8.38
CA LYS A 331 13.58 -1.91 -8.74
C LYS A 331 14.93 -2.12 -8.06
N ALA A 332 14.94 -2.42 -6.76
CA ALA A 332 16.18 -2.70 -6.03
C ALA A 332 16.92 -3.93 -6.60
N PHE A 333 16.17 -4.90 -7.13
CA PHE A 333 16.71 -6.08 -7.79
C PHE A 333 17.31 -5.77 -9.17
N THR A 334 16.60 -5.00 -10.01
CA THR A 334 17.08 -4.60 -11.35
C THR A 334 18.28 -3.64 -11.33
N ASP A 335 18.50 -2.94 -10.23
CA ASP A 335 19.68 -2.10 -10.00
C ASP A 335 20.98 -2.92 -9.77
N ILE A 336 20.88 -4.21 -9.44
CA ILE A 336 22.06 -5.08 -9.28
C ILE A 336 22.53 -5.57 -10.65
N LYS A 337 23.60 -4.98 -11.17
CA LYS A 337 24.21 -5.44 -12.44
C LYS A 337 24.74 -6.86 -12.33
N GLY A 338 24.72 -7.60 -13.43
CA GLY A 338 25.12 -9.00 -13.47
C GLY A 338 26.54 -9.26 -12.99
N ASP A 339 27.45 -8.29 -13.16
CA ASP A 339 28.82 -8.39 -12.62
C ASP A 339 28.87 -8.55 -11.09
N ALA A 340 27.87 -8.07 -10.35
CA ALA A 340 27.80 -8.22 -8.90
C ALA A 340 27.41 -9.65 -8.46
N TYR A 341 26.90 -10.49 -9.36
CA TYR A 341 26.55 -11.89 -9.11
C TYR A 341 27.71 -12.86 -9.34
N LYS A 342 28.88 -12.34 -9.75
CA LYS A 342 30.09 -13.16 -9.92
C LYS A 342 30.54 -13.70 -8.57
N VAL A 343 30.82 -15.00 -8.54
CA VAL A 343 31.42 -15.69 -7.41
C VAL A 343 32.91 -15.37 -7.35
N ASP A 344 33.41 -15.11 -6.16
CA ASP A 344 34.84 -14.98 -5.92
C ASP A 344 35.47 -16.38 -5.83
N ALA A 345 36.23 -16.74 -6.86
CA ALA A 345 36.93 -18.02 -6.93
C ALA A 345 37.92 -18.23 -5.77
N SER A 346 38.46 -17.16 -5.19
CA SER A 346 39.42 -17.26 -4.08
C SER A 346 38.77 -17.67 -2.75
N LEU A 347 37.45 -17.53 -2.65
CA LEU A 347 36.66 -17.90 -1.47
C LEU A 347 36.08 -19.32 -1.56
N ILE A 348 36.31 -20.04 -2.66
CA ILE A 348 35.85 -21.42 -2.84
C ILE A 348 36.89 -22.37 -2.22
N ASP A 349 36.43 -23.27 -1.36
CA ASP A 349 37.23 -24.40 -0.90
C ASP A 349 37.23 -25.52 -1.96
N TYR A 350 38.36 -25.68 -2.62
CA TYR A 350 38.60 -26.73 -3.62
C TYR A 350 39.15 -28.03 -3.03
N SER A 351 39.34 -28.12 -1.71
CA SER A 351 39.95 -29.30 -1.04
C SER A 351 39.12 -30.58 -1.18
N SER A 352 37.81 -30.45 -1.40
CA SER A 352 36.91 -31.57 -1.66
C SER A 352 37.00 -32.11 -3.09
N ILE A 353 37.70 -31.43 -4.00
CA ILE A 353 37.85 -31.84 -5.41
C ILE A 353 39.16 -32.61 -5.57
N ASP A 354 39.06 -33.93 -5.63
CA ASP A 354 40.23 -34.79 -5.82
C ASP A 354 41.00 -34.43 -7.10
N GLY A 355 42.32 -34.36 -7.00
CA GLY A 355 43.20 -33.98 -8.10
C GLY A 355 43.27 -32.48 -8.42
N TYR A 356 42.48 -31.59 -7.80
CA TYR A 356 42.54 -30.15 -8.09
C TYR A 356 43.94 -29.55 -7.79
N PHE A 357 44.46 -29.72 -6.57
CA PHE A 357 45.75 -29.16 -6.16
C PHE A 357 46.99 -29.85 -6.75
N ASN A 358 46.83 -31.08 -7.23
CA ASN A 358 47.93 -31.91 -7.75
C ASN A 358 47.97 -31.96 -9.29
N ASN A 359 47.17 -31.14 -9.99
CA ASN A 359 46.99 -31.21 -11.44
C ASN A 359 46.61 -32.62 -11.94
N GLY A 360 45.73 -33.28 -11.19
CA GLY A 360 45.17 -34.57 -11.55
C GLY A 360 44.41 -34.54 -12.87
N GLU A 361 44.29 -35.71 -13.50
CA GLU A 361 43.62 -35.86 -14.78
C GLU A 361 42.51 -36.91 -14.69
N ILE A 362 41.35 -36.59 -15.25
CA ILE A 362 40.35 -37.60 -15.58
C ILE A 362 40.88 -38.33 -16.83
N TYR A 363 41.14 -39.63 -16.70
CA TYR A 363 41.62 -40.47 -17.79
C TYR A 363 40.60 -41.56 -18.14
N GLU A 364 40.07 -41.52 -19.36
CA GLU A 364 39.03 -42.46 -19.79
C GLU A 364 39.33 -43.20 -21.11
N ARG A 365 38.81 -44.42 -21.19
CA ARG A 365 38.98 -45.32 -22.35
C ARG A 365 37.65 -45.86 -22.86
N GLY A 366 37.40 -45.70 -24.15
CA GLY A 366 36.17 -46.12 -24.81
C GLY A 366 36.39 -46.68 -26.22
N LYS A 367 35.30 -47.11 -26.85
CA LYS A 367 35.31 -47.54 -28.26
C LYS A 367 35.46 -46.29 -29.14
N GLY A 368 36.56 -46.18 -29.88
CA GLY A 368 36.84 -44.99 -30.69
C GLY A 368 37.09 -43.72 -29.86
N TRP A 369 37.13 -42.57 -30.54
CA TRP A 369 37.28 -41.25 -29.91
C TRP A 369 36.00 -40.83 -29.16
N GLY A 370 34.84 -40.92 -29.83
CA GLY A 370 33.53 -40.57 -29.25
C GLY A 370 33.29 -41.26 -27.90
N GLY A 371 33.35 -42.59 -27.87
CA GLY A 371 33.10 -43.32 -26.62
C GLY A 371 34.15 -43.12 -25.52
N SER A 372 35.36 -42.60 -25.81
CA SER A 372 36.27 -42.15 -24.76
C SER A 372 35.97 -40.73 -24.29
N ARG A 373 35.58 -39.84 -25.22
CA ARG A 373 35.18 -38.46 -24.94
C ARG A 373 33.92 -38.44 -24.06
N ASP A 374 32.89 -39.23 -24.41
CA ASP A 374 31.61 -39.24 -23.69
C ASP A 374 31.79 -39.71 -22.23
N LYS A 375 32.70 -40.66 -22.00
CA LYS A 375 33.06 -41.10 -20.64
C LYS A 375 33.83 -40.05 -19.85
N ALA A 376 34.78 -39.37 -20.49
CA ALA A 376 35.51 -38.28 -19.86
C ALA A 376 34.55 -37.12 -19.53
N TYR A 377 33.63 -36.81 -20.44
CA TYR A 377 32.57 -35.82 -20.26
C TYR A 377 31.70 -36.17 -19.04
N ALA A 378 31.15 -37.39 -18.97
CA ALA A 378 30.32 -37.83 -17.86
C ALA A 378 31.02 -37.72 -16.49
N LYS A 379 32.31 -38.09 -16.42
CA LYS A 379 33.10 -37.91 -15.19
C LYS A 379 33.42 -36.45 -14.87
N GLY A 380 33.68 -35.63 -15.89
CA GLY A 380 33.88 -34.19 -15.70
C GLY A 380 32.61 -33.54 -15.14
N GLN A 381 31.46 -33.96 -15.66
CA GLN A 381 30.15 -33.54 -15.17
C GLN A 381 29.92 -33.98 -13.73
N GLU A 382 30.20 -35.23 -13.37
CA GLU A 382 30.10 -35.72 -11.98
C GLU A 382 30.88 -34.85 -10.98
N VAL A 383 32.09 -34.43 -11.36
CA VAL A 383 32.92 -33.54 -10.52
C VAL A 383 32.28 -32.14 -10.38
N LEU A 384 31.82 -31.56 -11.49
CA LEU A 384 31.26 -30.20 -11.50
C LEU A 384 29.83 -30.12 -10.92
N SER A 385 29.06 -31.20 -11.00
CA SER A 385 27.72 -31.32 -10.41
C SER A 385 27.75 -31.61 -8.91
N SER A 386 28.93 -31.61 -8.26
CA SER A 386 29.03 -31.86 -6.83
C SER A 386 28.33 -30.77 -6.00
N ASP A 387 27.53 -31.20 -5.01
CA ASP A 387 26.81 -30.30 -4.10
C ASP A 387 27.75 -29.32 -3.37
N THR A 388 29.01 -29.73 -3.15
CA THR A 388 29.97 -28.91 -2.40
C THR A 388 30.35 -27.64 -3.17
N LEU A 389 30.60 -27.73 -4.48
CA LEU A 389 30.93 -26.55 -5.29
C LEU A 389 29.69 -25.67 -5.48
N LYS A 390 28.57 -26.28 -5.86
CA LYS A 390 27.29 -25.60 -6.08
C LYS A 390 26.80 -24.84 -4.86
N ASN A 391 26.81 -25.46 -3.68
CA ASN A 391 26.33 -24.84 -2.44
C ASN A 391 27.21 -23.66 -2.00
N GLN A 392 28.53 -23.74 -2.20
CA GLN A 392 29.44 -22.62 -1.91
C GLN A 392 29.16 -21.42 -2.83
N MET A 393 28.97 -21.67 -4.12
CA MET A 393 28.64 -20.62 -5.09
C MET A 393 27.27 -20.00 -4.81
N LYS A 394 26.26 -20.82 -4.50
CA LYS A 394 24.92 -20.38 -4.07
C LYS A 394 25.01 -19.50 -2.82
N ALA A 395 25.72 -19.94 -1.79
CA ALA A 395 25.86 -19.21 -0.53
C ALA A 395 26.47 -17.81 -0.71
N GLN A 396 27.50 -17.66 -1.54
CA GLN A 396 28.08 -16.34 -1.83
C GLN A 396 27.05 -15.38 -2.44
N ILE A 397 26.26 -15.86 -3.41
CA ILE A 397 25.23 -15.06 -4.05
C ILE A 397 24.06 -14.76 -3.09
N THR A 398 23.64 -15.73 -2.28
CA THR A 398 22.63 -15.54 -1.23
C THR A 398 23.02 -14.42 -0.27
N SER A 399 24.24 -14.44 0.29
CA SER A 399 24.70 -13.39 1.20
C SER A 399 24.77 -12.01 0.54
N MET A 400 25.12 -11.93 -0.76
CA MET A 400 25.13 -10.68 -1.51
C MET A 400 23.71 -10.10 -1.67
N LEU A 401 22.72 -10.95 -1.94
CA LEU A 401 21.31 -10.56 -2.08
C LEU A 401 20.67 -10.17 -0.74
N GLU A 402 20.93 -10.93 0.32
CA GLU A 402 20.46 -10.64 1.68
C GLU A 402 20.95 -9.28 2.17
N ALA A 403 22.21 -8.93 1.89
CA ALA A 403 22.77 -7.60 2.21
C ALA A 403 22.04 -6.44 1.50
N LYS A 404 21.25 -6.74 0.47
CA LYS A 404 20.41 -5.79 -0.28
C LYS A 404 18.91 -5.98 -0.02
N GLY A 405 18.53 -6.84 0.92
CA GLY A 405 17.13 -7.11 1.27
C GLY A 405 16.37 -7.93 0.23
N ILE A 406 17.07 -8.72 -0.59
CA ILE A 406 16.47 -9.54 -1.66
C ILE A 406 16.62 -11.02 -1.31
N SER A 407 15.52 -11.79 -1.45
CA SER A 407 15.57 -13.26 -1.31
C SER A 407 16.28 -13.91 -2.49
N PHE A 408 17.09 -14.94 -2.22
CA PHE A 408 17.69 -15.79 -3.25
C PHE A 408 16.64 -16.46 -4.15
N ASP A 409 15.42 -16.69 -3.63
CA ASP A 409 14.34 -17.32 -4.38
C ASP A 409 14.03 -16.58 -5.69
N LYS A 410 14.28 -15.25 -5.75
CA LYS A 410 14.11 -14.45 -6.97
C LYS A 410 14.99 -14.91 -8.14
N ILE A 411 16.12 -15.57 -7.87
CA ILE A 411 17.07 -16.04 -8.91
C ILE A 411 17.33 -17.55 -8.84
N ALA A 412 16.58 -18.31 -8.03
CA ALA A 412 16.90 -19.71 -7.79
C ALA A 412 16.93 -20.52 -9.10
N ASN A 413 15.93 -20.34 -9.95
CA ASN A 413 15.88 -20.99 -11.26
C ASN A 413 17.00 -20.53 -12.19
N ILE A 414 17.28 -19.22 -12.22
CA ILE A 414 18.37 -18.65 -13.04
C ILE A 414 19.70 -19.25 -12.62
N PHE A 415 19.97 -19.34 -11.32
CA PHE A 415 21.18 -19.95 -10.80
C PHE A 415 21.30 -21.42 -11.24
N GLU A 416 20.25 -22.22 -11.07
CA GLU A 416 20.24 -23.64 -11.45
C GLU A 416 20.49 -23.85 -12.95
N ASN A 417 19.77 -23.08 -13.78
CA ASN A 417 19.88 -23.13 -15.23
C ASN A 417 21.29 -22.76 -15.70
N ILE A 418 21.84 -21.67 -15.16
CA ILE A 418 23.17 -21.18 -15.51
C ILE A 418 24.27 -22.11 -14.99
N TYR A 419 24.09 -22.71 -13.82
CA TYR A 419 25.03 -23.69 -13.29
C TYR A 419 25.16 -24.88 -14.26
N ASN A 420 24.04 -25.50 -14.64
CA ASN A 420 24.03 -26.64 -15.56
C ASN A 420 24.52 -26.29 -16.96
N GLN A 421 24.10 -25.13 -17.51
CA GLN A 421 24.60 -24.67 -18.81
C GLN A 421 26.12 -24.44 -18.78
N SER A 422 26.65 -23.90 -17.68
CA SER A 422 28.08 -23.63 -17.52
C SER A 422 28.91 -24.92 -17.42
N ILE A 423 28.36 -26.01 -16.90
CA ILE A 423 28.99 -27.34 -16.95
C ILE A 423 29.15 -27.77 -18.40
N SER A 424 28.06 -27.73 -19.18
CA SER A 424 28.05 -28.14 -20.59
C SER A 424 28.99 -27.28 -21.43
N ASP A 425 28.92 -25.96 -21.29
CA ASP A 425 29.78 -25.01 -22.00
C ASP A 425 31.26 -25.27 -21.71
N THR A 426 31.60 -25.55 -20.46
CA THR A 426 32.97 -25.82 -20.04
C THR A 426 33.49 -27.13 -20.63
N LEU A 427 32.72 -28.22 -20.53
CA LEU A 427 33.14 -29.53 -21.02
C LEU A 427 33.16 -29.63 -22.56
N ASN A 428 32.33 -28.83 -23.24
CA ASN A 428 32.30 -28.75 -24.70
C ASN A 428 33.29 -27.72 -25.28
N ALA A 429 33.95 -26.91 -24.44
CA ALA A 429 34.96 -25.96 -24.89
C ALA A 429 36.11 -26.66 -25.63
N ASP A 430 36.58 -26.03 -26.71
CA ASP A 430 37.68 -26.60 -27.51
C ASP A 430 38.94 -26.78 -26.67
N GLY A 431 39.54 -27.97 -26.77
CA GLY A 431 40.70 -28.34 -25.98
C GLY A 431 40.43 -28.70 -24.51
N MET A 432 39.19 -28.65 -24.00
CA MET A 432 38.88 -29.10 -22.63
C MET A 432 39.04 -30.62 -22.50
N ILE A 433 38.39 -31.38 -23.39
CA ILE A 433 38.56 -32.82 -23.50
C ILE A 433 39.56 -33.10 -24.62
N THR A 434 40.74 -33.59 -24.27
CA THR A 434 41.81 -33.87 -25.23
C THR A 434 42.05 -35.38 -25.36
N GLY A 435 42.72 -35.80 -26.44
CA GLY A 435 43.16 -37.19 -26.59
C GLY A 435 43.18 -37.67 -28.03
N ARG A 436 43.01 -38.99 -28.23
CA ARG A 436 43.09 -39.59 -29.57
C ARG A 436 42.20 -40.80 -29.75
N GLY A 437 41.67 -40.93 -30.95
CA GLY A 437 40.95 -42.11 -31.41
C GLY A 437 41.83 -43.37 -31.44
N ALA A 438 41.16 -44.52 -31.43
CA ALA A 438 41.82 -45.80 -31.59
C ALA A 438 42.45 -45.96 -32.98
N ARG A 439 43.71 -46.41 -33.05
CA ARG A 439 44.34 -46.83 -34.31
C ARG A 439 44.22 -48.35 -34.46
N GLY A 440 43.25 -48.80 -35.25
CA GLY A 440 43.00 -50.21 -35.60
C GLY A 440 41.75 -50.84 -34.95
N LEU A 441 41.24 -51.92 -35.55
CA LEU A 441 39.94 -52.57 -35.30
C LEU A 441 39.68 -53.07 -33.87
N SER A 442 40.70 -53.17 -32.98
CA SER A 442 40.53 -53.69 -31.60
C SER A 442 41.04 -52.77 -30.49
N LYS A 443 41.48 -51.54 -30.79
CA LYS A 443 42.05 -50.64 -29.77
C LYS A 443 40.99 -49.69 -29.21
N LYS A 444 41.10 -49.34 -27.92
CA LYS A 444 40.28 -48.30 -27.27
C LYS A 444 40.92 -46.92 -27.47
N GLY A 445 40.08 -45.90 -27.70
CA GLY A 445 40.49 -44.50 -27.65
C GLY A 445 40.92 -44.08 -26.24
N LYS A 446 41.45 -42.87 -26.15
CA LYS A 446 41.88 -42.26 -24.88
C LYS A 446 41.42 -40.81 -24.85
N ALA A 447 40.80 -40.40 -23.75
CA ALA A 447 40.44 -39.01 -23.48
C ALA A 447 40.99 -38.58 -22.11
N TYR A 448 41.34 -37.31 -21.99
CA TYR A 448 41.92 -36.68 -20.82
C TYR A 448 41.24 -35.35 -20.54
N ILE A 449 41.02 -35.03 -19.26
CA ILE A 449 40.62 -33.71 -18.78
C ILE A 449 41.53 -33.35 -17.61
N ASN A 450 42.16 -32.17 -17.64
CA ASN A 450 42.89 -31.65 -16.48
C ASN A 450 41.88 -31.06 -15.49
N ILE A 451 41.85 -31.59 -14.26
CA ILE A 451 40.81 -31.26 -13.27
C ILE A 451 40.87 -29.79 -12.86
N LYS A 452 42.09 -29.27 -12.62
CA LYS A 452 42.26 -27.87 -12.24
C LYS A 452 41.77 -26.92 -13.33
N ASN A 453 42.20 -27.14 -14.57
CA ASN A 453 41.77 -26.33 -15.71
C ASN A 453 40.25 -26.41 -15.91
N MET A 454 39.66 -27.59 -15.77
CA MET A 454 38.21 -27.77 -15.88
C MET A 454 37.45 -26.98 -14.83
N VAL A 455 37.84 -27.07 -13.55
CA VAL A 455 37.17 -26.36 -12.45
C VAL A 455 37.37 -24.85 -12.55
N ASP A 456 38.59 -24.39 -12.86
CA ASP A 456 38.87 -22.95 -13.04
C ASP A 456 38.11 -22.38 -14.23
N SER A 457 38.06 -23.11 -15.36
CA SER A 457 37.27 -22.73 -16.52
C SER A 457 35.78 -22.72 -16.19
N PHE A 458 35.28 -23.69 -15.42
CA PHE A 458 33.88 -23.74 -15.00
C PHE A 458 33.46 -22.51 -14.20
N VAL A 459 34.22 -22.12 -13.17
CA VAL A 459 33.89 -20.93 -12.36
C VAL A 459 33.91 -19.66 -13.23
N ASN A 460 34.85 -19.54 -14.16
CA ASN A 460 34.90 -18.41 -15.10
C ASN A 460 33.72 -18.40 -16.09
N THR A 461 33.37 -19.56 -16.64
CA THR A 461 32.21 -19.73 -17.52
C THR A 461 30.92 -19.39 -16.78
N PHE A 462 30.74 -19.91 -15.56
CA PHE A 462 29.61 -19.58 -14.70
C PHE A 462 29.51 -18.08 -14.43
N ASN A 463 30.61 -17.45 -14.00
CA ASN A 463 30.65 -16.01 -13.72
C ASN A 463 30.31 -15.17 -14.96
N THR A 464 30.69 -15.63 -16.15
CA THR A 464 30.33 -14.98 -17.41
C THR A 464 28.85 -15.16 -17.73
N ASN A 465 28.36 -16.40 -17.61
CA ASN A 465 26.99 -16.76 -17.94
C ASN A 465 25.98 -16.14 -16.96
N ILE A 466 26.24 -16.13 -15.65
CA ILE A 466 25.34 -15.53 -14.64
C ILE A 466 25.30 -14.02 -14.80
N ALA A 467 26.45 -13.37 -15.04
CA ALA A 467 26.49 -11.93 -15.27
C ALA A 467 25.73 -11.56 -16.55
N LYS A 468 25.88 -12.35 -17.61
CA LYS A 468 25.13 -12.15 -18.86
C LYS A 468 23.63 -12.36 -18.63
N ALA A 469 23.21 -13.47 -18.02
CA ALA A 469 21.81 -13.80 -17.79
C ALA A 469 21.11 -12.74 -16.92
N ILE A 470 21.75 -12.29 -15.85
CA ILE A 470 21.22 -11.21 -15.02
C ILE A 470 21.19 -9.88 -15.78
N ASN A 471 22.22 -9.56 -16.56
CA ASN A 471 22.19 -8.34 -17.37
C ASN A 471 21.10 -8.37 -18.44
N GLU A 472 20.81 -9.54 -19.03
CA GLU A 472 19.71 -9.74 -19.99
C GLU A 472 18.35 -9.66 -19.28
N MET A 473 18.19 -10.30 -18.13
CA MET A 473 17.01 -10.18 -17.27
C MET A 473 16.77 -8.71 -16.85
N ASN A 474 17.83 -7.97 -16.55
CA ASN A 474 17.77 -6.55 -16.19
C ASN A 474 17.71 -5.60 -17.40
N ALA A 475 17.90 -6.10 -18.63
CA ALA A 475 17.88 -5.28 -19.83
C ALA A 475 16.45 -5.16 -20.36
N SER A 476 15.69 -4.23 -19.78
CA SER A 476 14.44 -3.64 -20.28
C SER A 476 13.32 -4.64 -20.60
N ASP A 477 12.18 -4.46 -19.93
CA ASP A 477 10.85 -5.08 -20.08
C ASP A 477 10.27 -5.12 -21.53
N LYS A 478 11.01 -4.62 -22.51
CA LYS A 478 10.65 -4.57 -23.93
C LYS A 478 10.98 -5.84 -24.71
N ASP A 479 11.78 -6.74 -24.16
CA ASP A 479 12.13 -8.06 -24.73
C ASP A 479 11.60 -9.18 -23.82
N MET A 480 11.32 -10.35 -24.38
CA MET A 480 10.79 -11.48 -23.62
C MET A 480 11.88 -12.10 -22.75
N ASP A 481 11.80 -11.91 -21.42
CA ASP A 481 12.66 -12.59 -20.46
C ASP A 481 12.19 -14.03 -20.23
N LEU A 482 13.10 -14.98 -20.40
CA LEU A 482 12.84 -16.42 -20.42
C LEU A 482 13.72 -17.21 -19.42
N TRP A 483 14.53 -16.51 -18.61
CA TRP A 483 15.57 -17.13 -17.78
C TRP A 483 15.07 -17.66 -16.42
N ASP A 484 13.95 -17.15 -15.94
CA ASP A 484 13.22 -17.55 -14.74
C ASP A 484 12.30 -18.78 -14.95
N ILE A 485 12.16 -19.25 -16.20
CA ILE A 485 11.29 -20.39 -16.50
C ILE A 485 11.77 -21.62 -15.75
N ASP A 486 10.87 -22.15 -14.94
CA ASP A 486 11.03 -23.41 -14.26
C ASP A 486 10.85 -24.57 -15.24
N TYR A 487 11.95 -25.02 -15.82
CA TYR A 487 11.93 -26.14 -16.77
C TYR A 487 11.57 -27.47 -16.10
N THR A 488 11.65 -27.58 -14.77
CA THR A 488 11.22 -28.81 -14.07
C THR A 488 9.72 -29.06 -14.26
N GLN A 489 8.92 -27.99 -14.46
CA GLN A 489 7.50 -28.12 -14.80
C GLN A 489 7.28 -28.96 -16.06
N THR A 490 8.21 -28.93 -17.03
CA THR A 490 8.07 -29.71 -18.27
C THR A 490 8.09 -31.22 -18.00
N VAL A 491 8.72 -31.65 -16.92
CA VAL A 491 8.91 -33.08 -16.56
C VAL A 491 8.07 -33.51 -15.35
N THR A 492 7.29 -32.61 -14.77
CA THR A 492 6.36 -32.92 -13.67
C THR A 492 5.00 -33.34 -14.22
N ASP A 493 4.46 -34.49 -13.80
CA ASP A 493 3.12 -34.94 -14.18
C ASP A 493 2.00 -34.08 -13.57
N ASP A 494 0.75 -34.34 -13.97
CA ASP A 494 -0.42 -33.57 -13.54
C ASP A 494 -0.70 -33.67 -12.02
N ASP A 495 -0.12 -34.68 -11.36
CA ASP A 495 -0.22 -34.91 -9.91
C ASP A 495 0.96 -34.31 -9.12
N GLY A 496 1.90 -33.64 -9.80
CA GLY A 496 3.06 -32.99 -9.18
C GLY A 496 4.29 -33.90 -9.01
N ASN A 497 4.30 -35.11 -9.57
CA ASN A 497 5.46 -36.01 -9.50
C ASN A 497 6.42 -35.76 -10.66
N VAL A 498 7.72 -35.73 -10.36
CA VAL A 498 8.75 -35.50 -11.38
C VAL A 498 9.14 -36.81 -12.07
N ASP A 499 9.11 -36.83 -13.41
CA ASP A 499 9.74 -37.88 -14.22
C ASP A 499 11.26 -37.74 -14.10
N GLN A 500 11.83 -38.53 -13.19
CA GLN A 500 13.24 -38.45 -12.80
C GLN A 500 14.19 -38.73 -13.98
N GLU A 501 13.83 -39.64 -14.88
CA GLU A 501 14.64 -39.98 -16.07
C GLU A 501 14.68 -38.79 -17.05
N LEU A 502 13.53 -38.13 -17.24
CA LEU A 502 13.47 -36.90 -18.03
C LEU A 502 14.19 -35.72 -17.35
N LEU A 503 14.09 -35.59 -16.03
CA LEU A 503 14.78 -34.55 -15.27
C LEU A 503 16.30 -34.71 -15.40
N GLU A 504 16.81 -35.93 -15.21
CA GLU A 504 18.23 -36.25 -15.38
C GLU A 504 18.69 -35.96 -16.81
N ALA A 505 17.92 -36.40 -17.83
CA ALA A 505 18.22 -36.13 -19.23
C ALA A 505 18.21 -34.63 -19.59
N MET A 506 17.35 -33.84 -18.94
CA MET A 506 17.31 -32.39 -19.10
C MET A 506 18.53 -31.72 -18.45
N GLN A 507 19.01 -32.26 -17.33
CA GLN A 507 20.17 -31.75 -16.59
C GLN A 507 21.50 -32.13 -17.25
N ASP A 508 21.63 -33.34 -17.76
CA ASP A 508 22.87 -33.86 -18.35
C ASP A 508 22.94 -33.77 -19.88
N GLY A 509 21.85 -33.41 -20.54
CA GLY A 509 21.76 -33.26 -21.99
C GLY A 509 21.74 -34.59 -22.74
N SER A 510 21.53 -35.71 -22.04
CA SER A 510 21.37 -37.02 -22.64
C SER A 510 20.03 -37.15 -23.37
N SER A 511 19.96 -38.13 -24.27
CA SER A 511 18.72 -38.48 -24.96
C SER A 511 18.12 -39.73 -24.35
N ILE A 512 16.80 -39.75 -24.19
CA ILE A 512 16.06 -40.95 -23.76
C ILE A 512 15.55 -41.70 -25.00
N SER A 513 15.60 -43.04 -24.95
CA SER A 513 15.32 -43.95 -26.07
C SER A 513 14.10 -44.82 -25.83
N GLY A 514 13.30 -45.10 -26.87
CA GLY A 514 12.20 -46.07 -26.79
C GLY A 514 11.64 -46.51 -28.15
N GLU A 515 10.65 -47.42 -28.12
CA GLU A 515 10.24 -48.24 -29.28
C GLU A 515 9.48 -47.51 -30.40
N TYR A 516 8.81 -46.36 -30.15
CA TYR A 516 7.95 -45.70 -31.14
C TYR A 516 8.07 -44.18 -31.18
N ALA A 517 8.36 -43.62 -32.38
CA ALA A 517 8.54 -42.17 -32.60
C ALA A 517 7.30 -41.32 -32.24
N PHE A 518 6.10 -41.78 -32.58
CA PHE A 518 4.86 -41.05 -32.31
C PHE A 518 4.59 -40.84 -30.81
N VAL A 519 5.07 -41.74 -29.96
CA VAL A 519 4.93 -41.65 -28.50
C VAL A 519 5.80 -40.52 -27.96
N TYR A 520 7.01 -40.35 -28.51
CA TYR A 520 7.91 -39.27 -28.12
C TYR A 520 7.51 -37.92 -28.68
N GLU A 521 6.91 -37.86 -29.87
CA GLU A 521 6.29 -36.62 -30.39
C GLU A 521 5.21 -36.12 -29.41
N LEU A 522 4.28 -36.99 -29.01
CA LEU A 522 3.24 -36.65 -28.02
C LEU A 522 3.82 -36.31 -26.64
N LYS A 523 4.88 -37.00 -26.20
CA LYS A 523 5.55 -36.70 -24.94
C LYS A 523 6.21 -35.31 -25.00
N ALA A 524 6.89 -34.99 -26.11
CA ALA A 524 7.52 -33.70 -26.35
C ALA A 524 6.51 -32.55 -26.38
N GLU A 525 5.38 -32.74 -27.08
CA GLU A 525 4.30 -31.75 -27.12
C GLU A 525 3.76 -31.44 -25.72
N LYS A 526 3.47 -32.48 -24.92
CA LYS A 526 2.99 -32.32 -23.54
C LYS A 526 4.01 -31.61 -22.63
N MET A 527 5.30 -31.84 -22.83
CA MET A 527 6.34 -31.14 -22.08
C MET A 527 6.31 -29.64 -22.35
N ILE A 528 6.14 -29.23 -23.61
CA ILE A 528 6.06 -27.82 -24.00
C ILE A 528 4.73 -27.18 -23.58
N ASP A 529 3.62 -27.89 -23.69
CA ASP A 529 2.29 -27.36 -23.32
C ASP A 529 2.24 -26.86 -21.87
N LYS A 530 3.02 -27.46 -20.96
CA LYS A 530 3.12 -27.02 -19.56
C LYS A 530 3.74 -25.62 -19.41
N LEU A 531 4.52 -25.16 -20.40
CA LEU A 531 5.08 -23.80 -20.41
C LEU A 531 4.09 -22.75 -20.91
N GLN A 532 2.93 -23.14 -21.45
CA GLN A 532 2.01 -22.22 -22.11
C GLN A 532 1.53 -21.09 -21.19
N SER A 533 1.14 -21.41 -19.96
CA SER A 533 0.67 -20.41 -18.99
C SER A 533 1.77 -19.41 -18.62
N THR A 534 2.99 -19.90 -18.38
CA THR A 534 4.15 -19.05 -18.07
C THR A 534 4.52 -18.16 -19.25
N MET A 535 4.50 -18.70 -20.47
CA MET A 535 4.73 -17.94 -21.70
C MET A 535 3.66 -16.90 -21.96
N LEU A 536 2.41 -17.19 -21.63
CA LEU A 536 1.30 -16.25 -21.76
C LEU A 536 1.48 -15.03 -20.86
N ILE A 537 1.87 -15.25 -19.60
CA ILE A 537 2.15 -14.18 -18.64
C ILE A 537 3.28 -13.28 -19.15
N LYS A 538 4.36 -13.88 -19.67
CA LYS A 538 5.52 -13.16 -20.21
C LYS A 538 5.20 -12.36 -21.47
N ALA A 539 4.42 -12.96 -22.37
CA ALA A 539 3.93 -12.29 -23.57
C ALA A 539 3.06 -11.06 -23.22
N LYS A 540 2.17 -11.16 -22.23
CA LYS A 540 1.38 -10.03 -21.73
C LYS A 540 2.26 -8.92 -21.17
N ALA A 541 3.18 -9.25 -20.28
CA ALA A 541 4.10 -8.29 -19.69
C ALA A 541 4.92 -7.53 -20.75
N MET A 542 5.40 -8.25 -21.76
CA MET A 542 6.13 -7.66 -22.89
C MET A 542 5.25 -6.72 -23.73
N CYS A 543 3.99 -7.08 -23.98
CA CYS A 543 3.03 -6.20 -24.65
C CYS A 543 2.76 -4.92 -23.85
N ASP A 544 2.48 -5.07 -22.54
CA ASP A 544 2.22 -3.95 -21.63
C ASP A 544 3.40 -2.97 -21.58
N ALA A 545 4.62 -3.50 -21.48
CA ALA A 545 5.85 -2.70 -21.47
C ALA A 545 6.15 -1.99 -22.80
N ASN A 546 5.65 -2.50 -23.93
CA ASN A 546 5.75 -1.87 -25.24
C ASN A 546 4.51 -1.04 -25.61
N GLY A 547 3.50 -0.97 -24.74
CA GLY A 547 2.25 -0.23 -25.00
C GLY A 547 1.40 -0.84 -26.11
N ILE A 548 1.49 -2.15 -26.33
CA ILE A 548 0.76 -2.91 -27.35
C ILE A 548 -0.40 -3.66 -26.68
N GLU A 549 -1.56 -3.70 -27.32
CA GLU A 549 -2.68 -4.53 -26.84
C GLU A 549 -2.36 -6.02 -27.07
N PHE A 550 -2.47 -6.83 -26.03
CA PHE A 550 -2.18 -8.26 -26.12
C PHE A 550 -3.21 -9.02 -26.99
N ASP A 551 -2.73 -9.77 -28.00
CA ASP A 551 -3.54 -10.65 -28.85
C ASP A 551 -3.30 -12.14 -28.54
N LEU A 552 -4.34 -12.80 -28.01
CA LEU A 552 -4.32 -14.22 -27.66
C LEU A 552 -4.16 -15.15 -28.89
N THR A 553 -4.69 -14.75 -30.04
CA THR A 553 -4.61 -15.51 -31.30
C THR A 553 -3.19 -15.53 -31.84
N VAL A 554 -2.52 -14.38 -31.81
CA VAL A 554 -1.11 -14.23 -32.19
C VAL A 554 -0.23 -15.05 -31.26
N PHE A 555 -0.44 -14.95 -29.94
CA PHE A 555 0.24 -15.77 -28.94
C PHE A 555 0.11 -17.26 -29.26
N ASN A 556 -1.12 -17.77 -29.42
CA ASN A 556 -1.35 -19.19 -29.68
C ASN A 556 -0.70 -19.66 -30.98
N THR A 557 -0.66 -18.82 -32.02
CA THR A 557 -0.03 -19.15 -33.29
C THR A 557 1.48 -19.26 -33.14
N MET A 558 2.13 -18.29 -32.49
CA MET A 558 3.59 -18.32 -32.28
C MET A 558 4.01 -19.44 -31.34
N PHE A 559 3.24 -19.68 -30.27
CA PHE A 559 3.49 -20.78 -29.34
C PHE A 559 3.43 -22.13 -30.06
N ASN A 560 2.39 -22.38 -30.85
CA ASN A 560 2.26 -23.64 -31.59
C ASN A 560 3.33 -23.80 -32.68
N ASN A 561 3.70 -22.73 -33.38
CA ASN A 561 4.77 -22.77 -34.37
C ASN A 561 6.12 -23.11 -33.72
N ALA A 562 6.45 -22.46 -32.59
CA ALA A 562 7.66 -22.73 -31.83
C ALA A 562 7.67 -24.17 -31.29
N LYS A 563 6.53 -24.65 -30.76
CA LYS A 563 6.36 -26.02 -30.27
C LYS A 563 6.61 -27.03 -31.38
N SER A 564 5.94 -26.92 -32.52
CA SER A 564 6.11 -27.86 -33.64
C SER A 564 7.55 -27.90 -34.14
N SER A 565 8.21 -26.75 -34.24
CA SER A 565 9.62 -26.69 -34.64
C SER A 565 10.54 -27.35 -33.62
N ALA A 566 10.29 -27.15 -32.33
CA ALA A 566 11.10 -27.71 -31.26
C ALA A 566 10.97 -29.24 -31.19
N VAL A 567 9.74 -29.76 -31.26
CA VAL A 567 9.46 -31.21 -31.29
C VAL A 567 10.21 -31.86 -32.44
N ALA A 568 10.07 -31.33 -33.66
CA ALA A 568 10.75 -31.86 -34.85
C ALA A 568 12.29 -31.86 -34.74
N SER A 569 12.87 -30.85 -34.08
CA SER A 569 14.33 -30.73 -33.90
C SER A 569 14.89 -31.64 -32.78
N SER A 570 14.03 -32.07 -31.86
CA SER A 570 14.43 -32.80 -30.65
C SER A 570 14.43 -34.32 -30.80
N ILE A 571 13.81 -34.83 -31.88
CA ILE A 571 13.60 -36.25 -32.12
C ILE A 571 14.57 -36.75 -33.19
N GLU A 572 15.37 -37.75 -32.85
CA GLU A 572 16.16 -38.51 -33.81
C GLU A 572 15.59 -39.92 -33.96
N THR A 573 15.41 -40.37 -35.21
CA THR A 573 15.06 -41.75 -35.54
C THR A 573 16.26 -42.49 -36.11
N LYS A 574 16.47 -43.73 -35.66
CA LYS A 574 17.52 -44.62 -36.14
C LYS A 574 16.96 -46.00 -36.44
N ASP A 575 17.25 -46.53 -37.62
CA ASP A 575 16.90 -47.91 -37.95
C ASP A 575 17.92 -48.87 -37.31
N VAL A 576 17.42 -49.75 -36.45
CA VAL A 576 18.19 -50.75 -35.73
C VAL A 576 17.79 -52.14 -36.22
N ALA A 577 18.76 -52.90 -36.70
CA ALA A 577 18.56 -54.28 -37.11
C ALA A 577 18.73 -55.23 -35.90
N ILE A 578 17.67 -55.92 -35.51
CA ILE A 578 17.70 -56.98 -34.48
C ILE A 578 17.28 -58.29 -35.14
N GLY A 579 18.26 -59.17 -35.42
CA GLY A 579 18.01 -60.42 -36.14
C GLY A 579 17.68 -60.20 -37.62
N PHE A 580 16.52 -60.69 -38.08
CA PHE A 580 16.00 -60.50 -39.44
C PHE A 580 14.94 -59.38 -39.55
N GLN A 581 14.68 -58.64 -38.47
CA GLN A 581 13.71 -57.54 -38.42
C GLN A 581 14.42 -56.18 -38.25
N MET A 582 13.91 -55.15 -38.94
CA MET A 582 14.28 -53.76 -38.72
C MET A 582 13.27 -53.13 -37.76
N PHE A 583 13.79 -52.44 -36.74
CA PHE A 583 13.03 -51.62 -35.80
C PHE A 583 13.49 -50.17 -35.96
N THR A 584 12.58 -49.22 -35.90
CA THR A 584 12.94 -47.80 -35.90
C THR A 584 12.90 -47.32 -34.45
N GLU A 585 14.07 -47.08 -33.87
CA GLU A 585 14.20 -46.54 -32.52
C GLU A 585 14.12 -45.01 -32.60
N ALA A 586 13.37 -44.41 -31.67
CA ALA A 586 13.29 -42.97 -31.54
C ALA A 586 13.95 -42.53 -30.24
N THR A 587 14.69 -41.44 -30.32
CA THR A 587 15.29 -40.78 -29.16
C THR A 587 14.84 -39.33 -29.09
N ILE A 588 14.59 -38.83 -27.89
CA ILE A 588 14.31 -37.40 -27.66
C ILE A 588 15.39 -36.81 -26.76
N ASN A 589 15.81 -35.58 -27.06
CA ASN A 589 16.65 -34.78 -26.19
C ASN A 589 15.80 -33.68 -25.50
N PRO A 590 15.41 -33.86 -24.22
CA PRO A 590 14.53 -32.92 -23.51
C PRO A 590 15.13 -31.53 -23.35
N GLN A 591 16.44 -31.44 -23.13
CA GLN A 591 17.15 -30.17 -23.01
C GLN A 591 17.10 -29.39 -24.33
N ASN A 592 17.36 -30.05 -25.45
CA ASN A 592 17.31 -29.44 -26.77
C ASN A 592 15.88 -29.05 -27.17
N LEU A 593 14.89 -29.87 -26.82
CA LEU A 593 13.47 -29.57 -27.01
C LEU A 593 13.11 -28.22 -26.37
N VAL A 594 13.35 -28.10 -25.06
CA VAL A 594 13.00 -26.89 -24.31
C VAL A 594 13.79 -25.70 -24.83
N LYS A 595 15.12 -25.81 -24.99
CA LYS A 595 15.97 -24.72 -25.48
C LYS A 595 15.55 -24.20 -26.86
N THR A 596 15.21 -25.10 -27.77
CA THR A 596 14.77 -24.74 -29.12
C THR A 596 13.39 -24.07 -29.10
N PHE A 597 12.46 -24.58 -28.30
CA PHE A 597 11.15 -23.95 -28.11
C PHE A 597 11.29 -22.51 -27.60
N MET A 598 12.04 -22.33 -26.52
CA MET A 598 12.26 -21.03 -25.88
C MET A 598 12.82 -20.00 -26.85
N THR A 599 13.88 -20.39 -27.59
CA THR A 599 14.54 -19.52 -28.57
C THR A 599 13.58 -19.13 -29.68
N ASN A 600 12.90 -20.10 -30.29
CA ASN A 600 11.99 -19.84 -31.41
C ASN A 600 10.79 -18.99 -30.99
N PHE A 601 10.22 -19.24 -29.80
CA PHE A 601 9.10 -18.46 -29.29
C PHE A 601 9.51 -17.01 -29.02
N LYS A 602 10.62 -16.80 -28.29
CA LYS A 602 11.16 -15.47 -28.04
C LYS A 602 11.44 -14.71 -29.33
N ASP A 603 12.18 -15.29 -30.26
CA ASP A 603 12.59 -14.62 -31.50
C ASP A 603 11.37 -14.21 -32.33
N SER A 604 10.38 -15.11 -32.46
CA SER A 604 9.17 -14.84 -33.23
C SER A 604 8.25 -13.80 -32.57
N TYR A 605 8.04 -13.88 -31.25
CA TYR A 605 7.20 -12.94 -30.52
C TYR A 605 7.83 -11.55 -30.46
N THR A 606 9.14 -11.48 -30.25
CA THR A 606 9.91 -10.23 -30.27
C THR A 606 9.88 -9.57 -31.64
N ALA A 607 10.00 -10.35 -32.72
CA ALA A 607 9.89 -9.82 -34.08
C ALA A 607 8.51 -9.21 -34.36
N TRP A 608 7.44 -9.80 -33.82
CA TRP A 608 6.09 -9.28 -33.95
C TRP A 608 5.85 -8.02 -33.12
N VAL A 609 6.22 -8.03 -31.84
CA VAL A 609 6.14 -6.84 -30.96
C VAL A 609 6.85 -5.65 -31.61
N ASN A 610 8.06 -5.85 -32.13
CA ASN A 610 8.84 -4.83 -32.84
C ASN A 610 8.22 -4.35 -34.17
N ALA A 611 7.35 -5.15 -34.78
CA ALA A 611 6.62 -4.77 -35.99
C ALA A 611 5.41 -3.89 -35.66
N GLU A 612 4.72 -4.15 -34.54
CA GLU A 612 3.55 -3.39 -34.06
C GLU A 612 3.94 -2.07 -33.38
N THR A 613 5.17 -1.94 -32.85
CA THR A 613 5.66 -0.68 -32.26
C THR A 613 6.12 0.37 -33.29
N LYS A 614 6.18 0.02 -34.59
CA LYS A 614 6.56 0.92 -35.69
C LYS A 614 5.34 1.54 -36.35
#